data_AF-A0A9D1YQU4-F1
#
_entry.id   AF-A0A9D1YQU4-F1
#
_cell.length_a   1.000
_cell.length_b   1.000
_cell.length_c   1.000
_cell.angle_alpha   90.00
_cell.angle_beta   90.00
_cell.angle_gamma   90.00
#
_symmetry.space_group_name_H-M   'P 1'
#
loop_
_entity.id
_entity.type
_entity.pdbx_description
1 polymer ?
#
loop_
_entity_poly.entity_id
_entity_poly.type
_entity_poly.pdbx_seq_one_letter_code
_entity_poly.pdbx_strand_id
1 'polypeptide(L)'
;MAIKRDDAGLLRQIRENTEMGMIALETLFPKVEDAPLGRYLNQKELQYSGIRDRAKREMLKEGEEGGRTGAVSELALRGAIHAETLFDTSASRVAELMIRDSARGISRLWRAMNRCENAGHTSRELAEELLLLEQKSIAELKKYL
;
A
#
# COMPACT_ATOMS: atom_id res chain seq x y z
N MET A 1 15.03 20.76 12.32
CA MET A 1 13.73 20.38 12.92
C MET A 1 13.76 18.86 13.03
N ALA A 2 13.30 18.32 14.15
CA ALA A 2 13.20 16.87 14.33
C ALA A 2 11.77 16.49 14.03
N ILE A 3 11.58 15.40 13.28
CA ILE A 3 10.26 14.85 13.01
C ILE A 3 9.53 14.69 14.35
N LYS A 4 8.31 15.21 14.47
CA LYS A 4 7.48 14.88 15.63
C LYS A 4 7.27 13.36 15.59
N ARG A 5 7.34 12.70 16.74
CA ARG A 5 7.19 11.24 16.86
C ARG A 5 5.96 10.70 16.09
N ASP A 6 4.90 11.51 16.02
CA ASP A 6 3.66 11.22 15.31
C ASP A 6 3.82 11.30 13.78
N ASP A 7 4.56 12.28 13.25
CA ASP A 7 4.89 12.36 11.82
C ASP A 7 5.69 11.14 11.36
N ALA A 8 6.73 10.79 12.12
CA ALA A 8 7.53 9.59 11.88
C ALA A 8 6.65 8.32 11.87
N GLY A 9 5.76 8.19 12.86
CA GLY A 9 4.86 7.06 12.97
C GLY A 9 3.91 6.93 11.78
N LEU A 10 3.33 8.05 11.35
CA LEU A 10 2.39 8.07 10.24
C LEU A 10 3.08 7.83 8.89
N LEU A 11 4.23 8.47 8.65
CA LEU A 11 5.03 8.27 7.43
C LEU A 11 5.56 6.84 7.31
N ARG A 12 5.98 6.23 8.42
CA ARG A 12 6.34 4.80 8.45
C ARG A 12 5.15 3.91 8.07
N GLN A 13 3.97 4.19 8.61
CA GLN A 13 2.77 3.41 8.26
C GLN A 13 2.39 3.55 6.79
N ILE A 14 2.45 4.77 6.24
CA ILE A 14 2.20 5.05 4.81
C ILE A 14 3.15 4.21 3.97
N ARG A 15 4.45 4.29 4.26
CA ARG A 15 5.49 3.56 3.53
C ARG A 15 5.26 2.05 3.60
N GLU A 16 5.07 1.49 4.79
CA GLU A 16 4.79 0.07 4.97
C GLU A 16 3.56 -0.37 4.17
N ASN A 17 2.49 0.42 4.17
CA ASN A 17 1.27 0.09 3.44
C ASN A 17 1.51 0.08 1.92
N THR A 18 2.20 1.10 1.40
CA THR A 18 2.56 1.15 -0.03
C THR A 18 3.50 0.03 -0.44
N GLU A 19 4.45 -0.37 0.40
CA GLU A 19 5.41 -1.44 0.09
C GLU A 19 4.73 -2.81 0.08
N MET A 20 3.85 -3.10 1.04
CA MET A 20 3.05 -4.33 1.01
C MET A 20 2.16 -4.40 -0.23
N GLY A 21 1.50 -3.30 -0.59
CA GLY A 21 0.68 -3.21 -1.79
C GLY A 21 1.50 -3.44 -3.07
N MET A 22 2.71 -2.88 -3.16
CA MET A 22 3.63 -3.11 -4.28
C MET A 22 4.08 -4.57 -4.37
N ILE A 23 4.49 -5.19 -3.25
CA ILE A 23 4.85 -6.62 -3.21
C ILE A 23 3.67 -7.48 -3.68
N ALA A 24 2.46 -7.14 -3.27
CA ALA A 24 1.27 -7.85 -3.70
C ALA A 24 1.03 -7.72 -5.21
N LEU A 25 1.13 -6.50 -5.74
CA LEU A 25 1.03 -6.22 -7.17
C LEU A 25 2.08 -6.99 -7.97
N GLU A 26 3.36 -6.90 -7.60
CA GLU A 26 4.48 -7.62 -8.25
C GLU A 26 4.27 -9.14 -8.25
N THR A 27 3.67 -9.68 -7.19
CA THR A 27 3.42 -11.12 -7.06
C THR A 27 2.23 -11.58 -7.90
N LEU A 28 1.23 -10.71 -8.10
CA LEU A 28 0.03 -10.99 -8.86
C LEU A 28 0.19 -10.70 -10.35
N PHE A 29 0.99 -9.69 -10.71
CA PHE A 29 1.15 -9.21 -12.08
C PHE A 29 1.44 -10.32 -13.11
N PRO A 30 2.36 -11.28 -12.84
CA PRO A 30 2.65 -12.37 -13.79
C PRO A 30 1.49 -13.37 -13.96
N LYS A 31 0.48 -13.33 -13.09
CA LYS A 31 -0.67 -14.25 -13.07
C LYS A 31 -1.92 -13.66 -13.73
N VAL A 32 -1.90 -12.39 -14.12
CA VAL A 32 -3.06 -11.67 -14.66
C VAL A 32 -3.07 -11.75 -16.18
N GLU A 33 -4.07 -12.46 -16.72
CA GLU A 33 -4.30 -12.57 -18.17
C GLU A 33 -5.24 -11.47 -18.70
N ASP A 34 -6.11 -10.93 -17.84
CA ASP A 34 -7.05 -9.86 -18.21
C ASP A 34 -6.33 -8.53 -18.42
N ALA A 35 -6.24 -8.09 -19.68
CA ALA A 35 -5.51 -6.88 -20.04
C ALA A 35 -6.05 -5.61 -19.37
N PRO A 36 -7.37 -5.37 -19.26
CA PRO A 36 -7.91 -4.26 -18.47
C PRO A 36 -7.45 -4.27 -17.01
N LEU A 37 -7.53 -5.43 -16.33
CA LEU A 37 -7.08 -5.59 -14.95
C LEU A 37 -5.57 -5.34 -14.84
N GLY A 38 -4.76 -5.90 -15.73
CA GLY A 38 -3.32 -5.67 -15.74
C GLY A 38 -2.94 -4.19 -15.89
N ARG A 39 -3.65 -3.44 -16.73
CA ARG A 39 -3.47 -1.98 -16.86
C ARG A 39 -3.81 -1.25 -15.56
N TYR A 40 -4.91 -1.63 -14.93
CA TYR A 40 -5.32 -1.06 -13.65
C TYR A 40 -4.28 -1.32 -12.54
N LEU A 41 -3.77 -2.55 -12.45
CA LEU A 41 -2.73 -2.91 -11.46
C LEU A 41 -1.43 -2.13 -11.67
N ASN A 42 -0.98 -1.96 -12.91
CA ASN A 42 0.17 -1.10 -13.25
C ASN A 42 -0.04 0.36 -12.80
N GLN A 43 -1.22 0.92 -13.06
CA GLN A 43 -1.52 2.28 -12.64
C GLN A 43 -1.47 2.42 -11.11
N LYS A 44 -2.01 1.43 -10.40
CA LYS A 44 -2.00 1.40 -8.93
C LYS A 44 -0.58 1.29 -8.38
N GLU A 45 0.30 0.50 -9.01
CA GLU A 45 1.71 0.41 -8.64
C GLU A 45 2.42 1.78 -8.74
N LEU A 46 2.19 2.50 -9.84
CA LEU A 46 2.75 3.84 -10.03
C LEU A 46 2.26 4.83 -8.96
N GLN A 47 0.98 4.76 -8.59
CA GLN A 47 0.39 5.60 -7.54
C GLN A 47 1.01 5.28 -6.17
N TYR A 48 1.20 4.00 -5.83
CA TYR A 48 1.90 3.61 -4.60
C TYR A 48 3.34 4.11 -4.58
N SER A 49 4.07 3.93 -5.68
CA SER A 49 5.46 4.40 -5.79
C SER A 49 5.54 5.92 -5.55
N GLY A 50 4.64 6.69 -6.17
CA GLY A 50 4.57 8.14 -5.99
C GLY A 50 4.34 8.58 -4.54
N ILE A 51 3.39 7.94 -3.84
CA ILE A 51 3.10 8.23 -2.43
C ILE A 51 4.27 7.82 -1.54
N ARG A 52 4.82 6.62 -1.75
CA ARG A 52 5.97 6.09 -1.00
C ARG A 52 7.19 7.01 -1.12
N ASP A 53 7.50 7.47 -2.32
CA ASP A 53 8.67 8.30 -2.56
C ASP A 53 8.50 9.70 -1.97
N ARG A 54 7.28 10.23 -1.94
CA ARG A 54 6.95 11.46 -1.19
C ARG A 54 7.12 11.25 0.31
N ALA A 55 6.59 10.17 0.87
CA ALA A 55 6.75 9.85 2.28
C ALA A 55 8.23 9.71 2.66
N LYS A 56 9.04 9.02 1.84
CA LYS A 56 10.50 8.92 2.03
C LYS A 56 11.18 10.28 2.00
N ARG A 57 10.82 11.17 1.07
CA ARG A 57 11.38 12.53 1.03
C ARG A 57 11.05 13.33 2.29
N GLU A 58 9.83 13.24 2.80
CA GLU A 58 9.45 13.92 4.05
C GLU A 58 10.23 13.36 5.25
N MET A 59 10.45 12.04 5.32
CA MET A 59 11.29 11.44 6.37
C MET A 59 12.76 11.90 6.29
N LEU A 60 13.33 12.00 5.08
CA LEU A 60 14.71 12.43 4.87
C LEU A 60 14.95 13.90 5.21
N LYS A 61 13.99 14.80 4.90
CA LYS A 61 14.08 16.23 5.24
C LYS A 61 14.22 16.47 6.75
N GLU A 62 13.70 15.55 7.56
CA GLU A 62 13.60 15.66 9.02
C GLU A 62 14.65 14.80 9.76
N GLY A 63 15.58 14.17 9.03
CA GLY A 63 16.76 13.50 9.59
C GLY A 63 16.57 12.05 10.05
N GLU A 64 15.45 11.37 9.74
CA GLU A 64 15.34 9.92 9.98
C GLU A 64 15.98 9.12 8.82
N GLU A 65 17.02 8.34 9.13
CA GLU A 65 17.48 7.27 8.25
C GLU A 65 16.38 6.21 8.19
N GLY A 66 15.70 6.15 7.04
CA GLY A 66 14.53 5.29 6.83
C GLY A 66 14.78 3.84 7.24
N GLY A 67 14.24 3.43 8.38
CA GLY A 67 14.36 2.06 8.87
C GLY A 67 13.84 1.08 7.82
N ARG A 68 14.59 0.03 7.50
CA ARG A 68 14.17 -0.94 6.48
C ARG A 68 12.90 -1.68 6.93
N THR A 69 11.89 -1.73 6.07
CA THR A 69 10.88 -2.80 6.12
C THR A 69 11.62 -4.13 6.05
N GLY A 70 11.41 -5.01 7.03
CA GLY A 70 12.21 -6.21 7.18
C GLY A 70 12.00 -7.17 6.00
N ALA A 71 13.08 -7.55 5.30
CA ALA A 71 13.07 -8.50 4.17
C ALA A 71 12.35 -9.83 4.48
N VAL A 72 12.27 -10.22 5.75
CA VAL A 72 11.52 -11.39 6.23
C VAL A 72 10.01 -11.24 6.05
N SER A 73 9.48 -10.03 6.23
CA SER A 73 8.05 -9.74 6.04
C SER A 73 7.65 -9.77 4.56
N GLU A 74 8.56 -9.42 3.65
CA GLU A 74 8.33 -9.47 2.21
C GLU A 74 8.19 -10.92 1.72
N LEU A 75 9.14 -11.79 2.08
CA LEU A 75 9.11 -13.19 1.64
C LEU A 75 7.84 -13.91 2.13
N ALA A 76 7.46 -13.68 3.39
CA ALA A 76 6.23 -14.24 3.96
C ALA A 76 4.98 -13.74 3.21
N LEU A 77 4.94 -12.46 2.86
CA LEU A 77 3.83 -11.88 2.09
C LEU A 77 3.75 -12.49 0.69
N ARG A 78 4.88 -12.59 -0.04
CA ARG A 78 4.93 -13.24 -1.35
C ARG A 78 4.44 -14.69 -1.29
N GLY A 79 4.91 -15.44 -0.29
CA GLY A 79 4.50 -16.83 -0.07
C GLY A 79 3.00 -16.98 0.19
N ALA A 80 2.40 -16.11 1.01
CA ALA A 80 0.97 -16.12 1.28
C ALA A 80 0.14 -15.84 0.02
N ILE A 81 0.53 -14.84 -0.77
CA ILE A 81 -0.16 -14.49 -2.02
C ILE A 81 -0.04 -15.62 -3.05
N HIS A 82 1.13 -16.23 -3.16
CA HIS A 82 1.30 -17.43 -3.99
C HIS A 82 0.35 -18.53 -3.53
N ALA A 83 0.30 -18.85 -2.24
CA ALA A 83 -0.60 -19.88 -1.73
C ALA A 83 -2.09 -19.59 -2.05
N GLU A 84 -2.53 -18.33 -1.93
CA GLU A 84 -3.89 -17.91 -2.24
C GLU A 84 -4.23 -17.91 -3.75
N THR A 85 -3.22 -17.98 -4.62
CA THR A 85 -3.31 -17.94 -6.10
C THR A 85 -2.73 -19.19 -6.78
N LEU A 86 -2.52 -20.28 -6.03
CA LEU A 86 -1.99 -21.54 -6.57
C LEU A 86 -3.01 -22.29 -7.45
N PHE A 87 -4.30 -22.18 -7.12
CA PHE A 87 -5.36 -22.97 -7.76
C PHE A 87 -6.34 -22.14 -8.60
N ASP A 88 -6.29 -20.82 -8.47
CA ASP A 88 -7.15 -19.89 -9.21
C ASP A 88 -6.44 -18.54 -9.38
N THR A 89 -6.20 -18.16 -10.64
CA THR A 89 -5.60 -16.89 -11.06
C THR A 89 -6.55 -16.07 -11.92
N SER A 90 -7.85 -16.38 -11.88
CA SER A 90 -8.87 -15.63 -12.60
C SER A 90 -8.89 -14.15 -12.18
N ALA A 91 -9.39 -13.29 -13.08
CA ALA A 91 -9.51 -11.86 -12.82
C ALA A 91 -10.33 -11.55 -11.55
N SER A 92 -11.40 -12.31 -11.30
CA SER A 92 -12.23 -12.17 -10.10
C SER A 92 -11.46 -12.55 -8.84
N ARG A 93 -10.68 -13.63 -8.87
CA ARG A 93 -9.85 -14.06 -7.74
C ARG A 93 -8.77 -13.02 -7.41
N VAL A 94 -8.07 -12.51 -8.42
CA VAL A 94 -7.08 -11.45 -8.23
C VAL A 94 -7.74 -10.18 -7.69
N ALA A 95 -8.91 -9.81 -8.21
CA ALA A 95 -9.64 -8.65 -7.72
C ALA A 95 -10.07 -8.79 -6.26
N GLU A 96 -10.54 -9.97 -5.84
CA GLU A 96 -10.90 -10.28 -4.45
C GLU A 96 -9.69 -10.09 -3.51
N LEU A 97 -8.52 -10.60 -3.90
CA LEU A 97 -7.29 -10.46 -3.12
C LEU A 97 -6.88 -9.00 -2.96
N MET A 98 -6.92 -8.23 -4.04
CA MET A 98 -6.59 -6.81 -4.01
C MET A 98 -7.60 -5.98 -3.20
N ILE A 99 -8.89 -6.32 -3.24
CA ILE A 99 -9.91 -5.70 -2.39
C ILE A 99 -9.61 -5.95 -0.91
N ARG A 100 -9.27 -7.19 -0.55
CA ARG A 100 -8.89 -7.56 0.83
C ARG A 100 -7.66 -6.80 1.29
N ASP A 101 -6.65 -6.65 0.43
CA ASP A 101 -5.45 -5.88 0.73
C ASP A 101 -5.77 -4.39 0.94
N SER A 102 -6.51 -3.77 0.02
CA SER A 102 -6.96 -2.37 0.14
C SER A 102 -7.77 -2.12 1.42
N ALA A 103 -8.70 -3.01 1.78
CA ALA A 103 -9.49 -2.88 3.01
C ALA A 103 -8.61 -2.97 4.28
N ARG A 104 -7.59 -3.83 4.27
CA ARG A 104 -6.60 -3.94 5.34
C ARG A 104 -5.74 -2.67 5.43
N GLY A 105 -5.34 -2.12 4.29
CA GLY A 105 -4.60 -0.86 4.19
C GLY A 105 -5.37 0.31 4.79
N ILE A 106 -6.64 0.50 4.40
CA ILE A 106 -7.56 1.50 4.98
C ILE A 106 -7.62 1.35 6.50
N SER A 107 -7.83 0.13 7.00
CA SER A 107 -7.91 -0.14 8.44
C SER A 107 -6.61 0.14 9.20
N ARG A 108 -5.44 -0.01 8.56
CA ARG A 108 -4.14 0.35 9.15
C ARG A 108 -3.93 1.86 9.15
N LEU A 109 -4.28 2.54 8.07
CA LEU A 109 -4.16 4.00 7.94
C LEU A 109 -5.03 4.72 8.95
N TRP A 110 -6.31 4.35 9.07
CA TRP A 110 -7.21 4.92 10.09
C TRP A 110 -6.62 4.79 11.51
N ARG A 111 -6.13 3.60 11.86
CA ARG A 111 -5.51 3.38 13.17
C ARG A 111 -4.24 4.19 13.36
N ALA A 112 -3.44 4.42 12.32
CA ALA A 112 -2.25 5.26 12.43
C ALA A 112 -2.61 6.74 12.54
N MET A 113 -3.57 7.24 11.77
CA MET A 113 -4.06 8.61 11.86
C MET A 113 -4.63 8.92 13.27
N ASN A 114 -5.32 7.96 13.88
CA ASN A 114 -5.84 8.08 15.25
C ASN A 114 -4.75 7.95 16.33
N ARG A 115 -3.64 7.26 16.06
CA ARG A 115 -2.50 7.18 17.01
C ARG A 115 -1.58 8.39 16.92
N CYS A 116 -1.51 9.01 15.74
CA CYS A 116 -0.60 10.10 15.41
C CYS A 116 -1.40 11.41 15.26
N GLU A 117 -2.20 11.75 16.26
CA GLU A 117 -3.14 12.87 16.18
C GLU A 117 -2.45 14.23 16.01
N ASN A 118 -1.18 14.33 16.45
CA ASN A 118 -0.38 15.55 16.37
C ASN A 118 0.57 15.56 15.17
N ALA A 119 0.42 14.62 14.23
CA ALA A 119 1.14 14.64 12.97
C ALA A 119 0.86 15.96 12.23
N GLY A 120 1.92 16.52 11.64
CA GLY A 120 1.85 17.70 10.81
C GLY A 120 0.98 17.51 9.57
N HIS A 121 0.63 18.64 8.96
CA HIS A 121 -0.26 18.71 7.81
C HIS A 121 0.19 17.78 6.67
N THR A 122 1.47 17.85 6.27
CA THR A 122 2.03 17.08 5.17
C THR A 122 1.88 15.57 5.35
N SER A 123 2.14 15.05 6.55
CA SER A 123 2.02 13.61 6.85
C SER A 123 0.56 13.14 6.81
N ARG A 124 -0.36 13.98 7.31
CA ARG A 124 -1.80 13.70 7.24
C ARG A 124 -2.33 13.71 5.81
N GLU A 125 -1.96 14.70 5.01
CA GLU A 125 -2.36 14.77 3.60
C GLU A 125 -1.93 13.52 2.83
N LEU A 126 -0.69 13.04 3.04
CA LEU A 126 -0.21 11.81 2.41
C LEU A 126 -1.00 10.57 2.87
N ALA A 127 -1.40 10.51 4.14
CA ALA A 127 -2.23 9.42 4.66
C ALA A 127 -3.64 9.44 4.04
N GLU A 128 -4.25 10.62 3.92
CA GLU A 128 -5.56 10.82 3.31
C GLU A 128 -5.55 10.52 1.82
N GLU A 129 -4.50 10.93 1.11
CA GLU A 129 -4.31 10.60 -0.31
C GLU A 129 -4.24 9.08 -0.52
N LEU A 130 -3.47 8.37 0.31
CA LEU A 130 -3.40 6.91 0.27
C LEU A 130 -4.74 6.26 0.64
N LEU A 131 -5.44 6.81 1.63
CA LEU A 131 -6.77 6.32 2.03
C LEU A 131 -7.78 6.42 0.88
N LEU A 132 -7.80 7.55 0.17
CA LEU A 132 -8.64 7.77 -1.00
C LEU A 132 -8.25 6.83 -2.15
N LEU A 133 -6.95 6.59 -2.35
CA LEU A 133 -6.45 5.63 -3.34
C LEU A 133 -7.00 4.22 -3.05
N GLU A 134 -6.93 3.75 -1.80
CA GLU A 134 -7.43 2.41 -1.44
C GLU A 134 -8.95 2.29 -1.60
N GLN A 135 -9.71 3.33 -1.24
CA GLN A 135 -11.17 3.33 -1.40
C GLN A 135 -11.57 3.28 -2.88
N LYS A 136 -10.92 4.10 -3.72
CA LYS A 136 -11.10 4.05 -5.17
C LYS A 136 -10.73 2.68 -5.73
N SER A 137 -9.70 2.05 -5.16
CA SER A 137 -9.27 0.74 -5.61
C SER A 137 -10.31 -0.34 -5.38
N ILE A 138 -10.96 -0.34 -4.21
CA ILE A 138 -12.07 -1.25 -3.94
C ILE A 138 -13.22 -1.02 -4.94
N ALA A 139 -13.54 0.23 -5.25
CA ALA A 139 -14.61 0.56 -6.20
C ALA A 139 -14.29 0.07 -7.63
N GLU A 140 -13.05 0.23 -8.08
CA GLU A 140 -12.61 -0.23 -9.41
C GLU A 140 -12.55 -1.76 -9.51
N LEU A 141 -12.00 -2.42 -8.50
CA LEU A 141 -11.83 -3.88 -8.50
C LEU A 141 -13.15 -4.65 -8.41
N LYS A 142 -14.19 -4.05 -7.83
CA LYS A 142 -15.55 -4.62 -7.81
C LYS A 142 -16.13 -4.89 -9.20
N LYS A 143 -15.61 -4.26 -10.25
CA LYS A 143 -16.05 -4.47 -11.65
C LYS A 143 -15.63 -5.82 -12.21
N TYR A 144 -14.73 -6.53 -11.53
CA TYR A 144 -14.16 -7.82 -11.95
C TYR A 144 -14.69 -8.99 -11.13
N LEU A 145 -15.57 -8.74 -10.14
CA LEU A 145 -16.25 -9.77 -9.34
C LEU A 145 -17.53 -10.24 -10.04
#